data_AF-A0A5C7PU86-F1
#
_entry.id   AF-A0A5C7PU86-F1
#
_cell.length_a   1.000
_cell.length_b   1.000
_cell.length_c   1.000
_cell.angle_alpha   90.00
_cell.angle_beta   90.00
_cell.angle_gamma   90.00
#
_symmetry.space_group_name_H-M   'P 1'
#
loop_
_entity.id
_entity.type
_entity.pdbx_description
1 polymer ?
#
loop_
_entity_poly.entity_id
_entity_poly.type
_entity_poly.pdbx_seq_one_letter_code
_entity_poly.pdbx_strand_id
1 'polypeptide(L)'
;MDTYTVRQVYKRHIEEKEYRVYVYFDGDGVPLYVGQSKDVCSRLDFHLGEGWAGLPSALGEVLRDNRPGSGSWQVHLYESDQQASLEKELIATLHPALNTALSTQSSVSRYVKVDEMQVGLTEGLF
;
A
#
# COMPACT_ATOMS: atom_id res chain seq x y z
N MET A 1 -2.59 2.83 19.75
CA MET A 1 -1.77 2.31 18.63
C MET A 1 -1.15 1.03 19.12
N ASP A 2 -1.39 -0.05 18.40
CA ASP A 2 -0.81 -1.35 18.71
C ASP A 2 0.34 -1.63 17.73
N THR A 3 1.42 -2.27 18.20
CA THR A 3 2.56 -2.65 17.36
C THR A 3 2.70 -4.15 17.31
N TYR A 4 2.81 -4.68 16.10
CA TYR A 4 3.03 -6.10 15.82
C TYR A 4 4.18 -6.29 14.85
N THR A 5 4.63 -7.52 14.69
CA THR A 5 5.49 -7.92 13.59
C THR A 5 4.68 -8.44 12.40
N VAL A 6 5.22 -8.36 11.19
CA VAL A 6 4.61 -8.99 10.00
C VAL A 6 4.31 -10.46 10.25
N ARG A 7 5.20 -11.18 10.94
CA ARG A 7 4.98 -12.59 11.30
C ARG A 7 3.78 -12.78 12.23
N GLN A 8 3.55 -11.90 13.20
CA GLN A 8 2.38 -11.97 14.08
C GLN A 8 1.10 -11.71 13.30
N VAL A 9 1.08 -10.72 12.41
CA VAL A 9 -0.07 -10.46 11.53
C VAL A 9 -0.34 -11.69 10.65
N TYR A 10 0.69 -12.24 10.00
CA TYR A 10 0.55 -13.44 9.16
C TYR A 10 0.05 -14.66 9.94
N LYS A 11 0.53 -14.86 11.18
CA LYS A 11 0.07 -15.94 12.06
C LYS A 11 -1.27 -15.66 12.74
N ARG A 12 -1.93 -14.53 12.43
CA ARG A 12 -3.20 -14.11 13.04
C ARG A 12 -3.10 -13.97 14.56
N HIS A 13 -1.93 -13.58 15.06
CA HIS A 13 -1.65 -13.29 16.46
C HIS A 13 -1.85 -11.80 16.76
N ILE A 14 -2.94 -11.23 16.24
CA ILE A 14 -3.37 -9.86 16.51
C ILE A 14 -4.81 -9.89 16.97
N GLU A 15 -5.20 -8.95 17.84
CA GLU A 15 -6.60 -8.79 18.21
C GLU A 15 -7.37 -8.28 16.98
N GLU A 16 -8.33 -9.07 16.49
CA GLU A 16 -9.25 -8.63 15.46
C GLU A 16 -10.20 -7.58 16.05
N LYS A 17 -10.17 -6.39 15.46
CA LYS A 17 -11.11 -5.31 15.74
C LYS A 17 -11.70 -4.82 14.41
N GLU A 18 -12.62 -3.88 14.48
CA GLU A 18 -13.18 -3.23 13.28
C GLU A 18 -12.10 -2.50 12.44
N TYR A 19 -12.55 -1.72 11.46
CA TYR A 19 -11.71 -0.96 10.53
C TYR A 19 -10.49 -0.30 11.19
N ARG A 20 -9.29 -0.69 10.74
CA ARG A 20 -7.99 -0.16 11.20
C ARG A 20 -7.20 0.42 10.05
N VAL A 21 -6.44 1.48 10.35
CA VAL A 21 -5.37 1.98 9.49
C VAL A 21 -4.08 1.31 9.93
N TYR A 22 -3.32 0.76 8.99
CA TYR A 22 -2.07 0.04 9.25
C TYR A 22 -0.89 0.69 8.54
N VAL A 23 0.27 0.64 9.18
CA VAL A 23 1.54 1.13 8.62
C VAL A 23 2.59 0.04 8.73
N TYR A 24 3.18 -0.35 7.61
CA TYR A 24 4.32 -1.28 7.55
C TYR A 24 5.62 -0.50 7.56
N PHE A 25 6.55 -0.91 8.43
CA PHE A 25 7.92 -0.40 8.50
C PHE A 25 8.91 -1.54 8.24
N ASP A 26 10.05 -1.25 7.64
CA ASP A 26 11.10 -2.26 7.44
C ASP A 26 11.92 -2.54 8.72
N GLY A 27 13.03 -3.27 8.58
CA GLY A 27 13.92 -3.62 9.68
C GLY A 27 14.70 -2.43 10.26
N ASP A 28 14.80 -1.33 9.52
CA ASP A 28 15.50 -0.12 9.90
C ASP A 28 14.53 0.98 10.38
N GLY A 29 13.23 0.68 10.43
CA GLY A 29 12.19 1.61 10.86
C GLY A 29 11.73 2.59 9.78
N VAL A 30 12.02 2.32 8.49
CA VAL A 30 11.56 3.13 7.38
C VAL A 30 10.11 2.77 7.01
N PRO A 31 9.19 3.75 6.89
CA PRO A 31 7.81 3.48 6.50
C PRO A 31 7.75 3.02 5.05
N LEU A 32 7.23 1.82 4.83
CA LEU A 32 7.09 1.21 3.50
C LEU A 32 5.71 1.50 2.90
N TYR A 33 4.65 1.31 3.69
CA TYR A 33 3.29 1.35 3.17
C TYR A 33 2.27 1.71 4.26
N VAL A 34 1.27 2.50 3.87
CA VAL A 34 0.08 2.80 4.67
C VAL A 34 -1.15 2.31 3.91
N GLY A 35 -2.07 1.66 4.63
CA GLY A 35 -3.37 1.28 4.08
C GLY A 35 -4.43 1.11 5.18
N GLN A 36 -5.64 0.75 4.80
CA GLN A 36 -6.74 0.49 5.73
C GLN A 36 -7.50 -0.79 5.39
N SER A 37 -8.06 -1.46 6.40
CA SER A 37 -8.88 -2.67 6.24
C SER A 37 -9.74 -2.95 7.46
N LYS A 38 -10.87 -3.63 7.27
CA LYS A 38 -11.63 -4.28 8.36
C LYS A 38 -10.93 -5.50 8.93
N ASP A 39 -10.11 -6.16 8.11
CA ASP A 39 -9.36 -7.34 8.47
C ASP A 39 -7.94 -7.18 7.92
N VAL A 40 -7.00 -6.89 8.81
CA VAL A 40 -5.59 -6.66 8.45
C VAL A 40 -4.91 -7.96 8.03
N CYS A 41 -5.28 -9.08 8.64
CA CYS A 41 -4.72 -10.39 8.32
C CYS A 41 -5.10 -10.81 6.89
N SER A 42 -6.40 -10.80 6.58
CA SER A 42 -6.87 -11.12 5.22
C SER A 42 -6.37 -10.11 4.18
N ARG A 43 -6.13 -8.85 4.59
CA ARG A 43 -5.51 -7.87 3.70
C ARG A 43 -4.03 -8.16 3.42
N LEU A 44 -3.28 -8.65 4.41
CA LEU A 44 -1.91 -9.13 4.20
C LEU A 44 -1.89 -10.32 3.24
N ASP A 45 -2.81 -11.29 3.40
CA ASP A 45 -2.93 -12.43 2.47
C ASP A 45 -3.16 -11.93 1.03
N PHE A 46 -4.04 -10.94 0.84
CA PHE A 46 -4.23 -10.29 -0.45
C PHE A 46 -2.94 -9.62 -0.97
N HIS A 47 -2.23 -8.88 -0.11
CA HIS A 47 -0.96 -8.25 -0.51
C HIS A 47 0.07 -9.28 -0.97
N LEU A 48 0.15 -10.45 -0.33
CA LEU A 48 1.07 -11.53 -0.66
C LEU A 48 0.68 -12.31 -1.93
N GLY A 49 -0.50 -12.05 -2.50
CA GLY A 49 -1.05 -12.78 -3.63
C GLY A 49 -1.68 -14.13 -3.23
N GLU A 50 -1.97 -14.33 -1.96
CA GLU A 50 -2.62 -15.54 -1.41
C GLU A 50 -4.16 -15.45 -1.49
N GLY A 51 -4.70 -14.30 -1.93
CA GLY A 51 -6.12 -14.08 -2.18
C GLY A 51 -6.58 -14.44 -3.60
N TRP A 52 -7.85 -14.15 -3.91
CA TRP A 52 -8.50 -14.52 -5.19
C TRP A 52 -7.83 -13.98 -6.46
N ALA A 53 -7.10 -12.86 -6.37
CA ALA A 53 -6.41 -12.24 -7.50
C ALA A 53 -5.10 -12.96 -7.87
N GLY A 54 -4.53 -13.77 -6.97
CA GLY A 54 -3.35 -14.61 -7.20
C GLY A 54 -2.02 -13.87 -7.43
N LEU A 55 -2.02 -12.55 -7.53
CA LEU A 55 -0.82 -11.73 -7.76
C LEU A 55 -0.46 -10.90 -6.53
N PRO A 56 0.81 -10.88 -6.12
CA PRO A 56 1.24 -10.02 -5.03
C PRO A 56 1.15 -8.55 -5.44
N SER A 57 0.82 -7.71 -4.48
CA SER A 57 1.02 -6.25 -4.58
C SER A 57 2.50 -5.89 -4.41
N ALA A 58 2.88 -4.64 -4.71
CA ALA A 58 4.22 -4.13 -4.45
C ALA A 58 4.70 -4.35 -2.99
N LEU A 59 3.80 -4.18 -2.00
CA LEU A 59 4.12 -4.51 -0.61
C LEU A 59 4.40 -6.01 -0.43
N GLY A 60 3.58 -6.87 -1.04
CA GLY A 60 3.76 -8.31 -0.96
C GLY A 60 5.04 -8.80 -1.63
N GLU A 61 5.42 -8.21 -2.76
CA GLU A 61 6.70 -8.46 -3.44
C GLU A 61 7.86 -8.12 -2.50
N VAL A 62 7.89 -6.90 -1.95
CA VAL A 62 8.93 -6.46 -1.01
C VAL A 62 9.00 -7.40 0.21
N LEU A 63 7.85 -7.77 0.80
CA LEU A 63 7.81 -8.68 1.94
C LEU A 63 8.33 -10.08 1.58
N ARG A 64 8.03 -10.59 0.38
CA ARG A 64 8.49 -11.92 -0.09
C ARG A 64 9.98 -11.93 -0.39
N ASP A 65 10.49 -10.91 -1.07
CA ASP A 65 11.89 -10.81 -1.48
C ASP A 65 12.84 -10.66 -0.29
N ASN A 66 12.35 -10.13 0.83
CA ASN A 66 13.11 -9.94 2.06
C ASN A 66 12.90 -11.06 3.09
N ARG A 67 12.29 -12.20 2.72
CA ARG A 67 12.16 -13.35 3.66
C ARG A 67 13.53 -13.99 3.93
N PRO A 68 13.78 -14.46 5.18
CA PRO A 68 12.87 -14.47 6.33
C PRO A 68 12.88 -13.16 7.15
N GLY A 69 13.76 -12.21 6.84
CA GLY A 69 13.98 -10.97 7.59
C GLY A 69 12.73 -10.10 7.71
N SER A 70 11.91 -10.04 6.67
CA SER A 70 10.63 -9.32 6.68
C SER A 70 9.66 -9.80 7.76
N GLY A 71 9.84 -11.00 8.32
CA GLY A 71 9.02 -11.50 9.41
C GLY A 71 9.17 -10.72 10.72
N SER A 72 10.28 -10.01 10.96
CA SER A 72 10.50 -9.20 12.17
C SER A 72 10.18 -7.71 11.99
N TRP A 73 9.81 -7.31 10.77
CA TRP A 73 9.43 -5.95 10.44
C TRP A 73 8.15 -5.52 11.16
N GLN A 74 8.00 -4.22 11.42
CA GLN A 74 6.93 -3.70 12.27
C GLN A 74 5.67 -3.36 11.47
N VAL A 75 4.52 -3.61 12.09
CA VAL A 75 3.20 -3.21 11.62
C VAL A 75 2.52 -2.45 12.74
N HIS A 76 2.25 -1.16 12.52
CA HIS A 76 1.54 -0.31 13.47
C HIS A 76 0.08 -0.24 13.09
N LEU A 77 -0.81 -0.54 14.03
CA LEU A 77 -2.25 -0.50 13.85
C LEU A 77 -2.84 0.69 14.63
N TYR A 78 -3.59 1.51 13.91
CA TYR A 78 -4.26 2.69 14.42
C TYR A 78 -5.77 2.50 14.36
N GLU A 79 -6.43 2.82 15.47
CA GLU A 79 -7.87 2.88 15.59
C GLU A 79 -8.31 4.33 15.40
N SER A 80 -9.33 4.53 14.56
CA SER A 80 -9.91 5.85 14.31
C SER A 80 -11.30 5.69 13.70
N ASP A 81 -12.22 6.57 14.08
CA ASP A 81 -13.55 6.69 13.46
C ASP A 81 -13.49 7.39 12.09
N GLN A 82 -12.33 7.96 11.75
CA GLN A 82 -12.07 8.69 10.51
C GLN A 82 -10.91 8.07 9.74
N GLN A 83 -11.03 6.78 9.39
CA GLN A 83 -9.92 5.99 8.84
C GLN A 83 -9.36 6.59 7.55
N ALA A 84 -10.23 7.10 6.67
CA ALA A 84 -9.82 7.72 5.41
C ALA A 84 -9.03 9.03 5.61
N SER A 85 -9.37 9.82 6.64
CA SER A 85 -8.63 11.05 6.97
C SER A 85 -7.27 10.70 7.56
N LEU A 86 -7.24 9.73 8.48
CA LEU A 86 -6.01 9.28 9.13
C LEU A 86 -5.04 8.61 8.13
N GLU A 87 -5.54 7.78 7.22
CA GLU A 87 -4.72 7.19 6.14
C GLU A 87 -4.02 8.29 5.32
N LYS A 88 -4.77 9.30 4.89
CA LYS A 88 -4.22 10.43 4.12
C LYS A 88 -3.18 11.21 4.90
N GLU A 89 -3.44 11.49 6.18
CA GLU A 89 -2.51 12.19 7.07
C GLU A 89 -1.20 11.41 7.25
N LEU A 90 -1.30 10.11 7.50
CA LEU A 90 -0.14 9.24 7.66
C LEU A 90 0.67 9.13 6.36
N ILE A 91 0.03 9.02 5.20
CA ILE A 91 0.72 9.05 3.91
C ILE A 91 1.43 10.38 3.70
N ALA A 92 0.77 11.50 4.01
CA ALA A 92 1.33 12.84 3.84
C ALA A 92 2.49 13.12 4.80
N THR A 93 2.49 12.52 5.99
CA THR A 93 3.50 12.78 7.03
C THR A 93 4.68 11.83 6.95
N LEU A 94 4.42 10.53 6.72
CA LEU A 94 5.44 9.50 6.75
C LEU A 94 6.13 9.30 5.39
N HIS A 95 5.52 9.79 4.31
CA HIS A 95 6.00 9.61 2.94
C HIS A 95 6.41 8.15 2.62
N PRO A 96 5.54 7.16 2.88
CA PRO A 96 5.89 5.76 2.74
C PRO A 96 6.30 5.46 1.29
N ALA A 97 7.39 4.70 1.14
CA ALA A 97 8.04 4.48 -0.15
C ALA A 97 7.07 3.96 -1.23
N LEU A 98 6.22 3.00 -0.88
CA LEU A 98 5.33 2.34 -1.82
C LEU A 98 4.09 3.18 -2.20
N ASN A 99 3.47 3.91 -1.26
CA ASN A 99 2.36 4.82 -1.64
C ASN A 99 2.88 5.96 -2.54
N THR A 100 4.11 6.43 -2.32
CA THR A 100 4.76 7.46 -3.14
C THR A 100 5.05 6.94 -4.56
N ALA A 101 5.58 5.72 -4.70
CA ALA A 101 5.82 5.09 -6.00
C ALA A 101 4.51 4.86 -6.79
N LEU A 102 3.43 4.44 -6.13
CA LEU A 102 2.14 4.19 -6.79
C LEU A 102 1.44 5.48 -7.24
N SER A 103 1.57 6.56 -6.46
CA SER A 103 0.99 7.86 -6.81
C SER A 103 1.73 8.53 -7.97
N THR A 104 3.05 8.38 -8.05
CA THR A 104 3.86 8.88 -9.18
C THR A 104 3.57 8.12 -10.47
N GLN A 105 3.47 6.78 -10.44
CA GLN A 105 3.05 5.99 -11.61
C GLN A 105 1.64 6.35 -12.11
N SER A 106 0.69 6.57 -11.19
CA SER A 106 -0.66 7.01 -11.53
C SER A 106 -0.70 8.40 -12.16
N SER A 107 0.19 9.29 -11.71
CA SER A 107 0.32 10.64 -12.27
C SER A 107 0.95 10.60 -13.66
N VAL A 108 2.03 9.83 -13.85
CA VAL A 108 2.67 9.65 -15.16
C VAL A 108 1.71 9.05 -16.18
N SER A 109 0.93 8.02 -15.81
CA SER A 109 -0.07 7.44 -16.72
C SER A 109 -1.19 8.41 -17.11
N ARG A 110 -1.57 9.35 -16.22
CA ARG A 110 -2.51 10.42 -16.56
C ARG A 110 -1.89 11.47 -17.48
N TYR A 111 -0.62 11.85 -17.28
CA TYR A 111 0.07 12.81 -18.15
C TYR A 111 0.33 12.25 -19.56
N VAL A 112 0.68 10.97 -19.69
CA VAL A 112 0.86 10.34 -21.01
C VAL A 112 -0.45 10.29 -21.80
N LYS A 113 -1.61 10.18 -21.14
CA LYS A 113 -2.92 10.18 -21.82
C LYS A 113 -3.42 11.56 -22.26
N VAL A 114 -2.88 12.67 -21.72
CA VAL A 114 -3.29 14.02 -22.17
C VAL A 114 -2.47 14.56 -23.34
N ASP A 115 -1.26 14.04 -23.58
CA ASP A 115 -0.43 14.46 -24.73
C ASP A 115 -0.75 13.72 -26.04
N GLU A 116 -1.48 12.60 -26.02
CA GLU A 116 -1.88 11.89 -27.25
C GLU A 116 -3.17 12.43 -27.91
N MET A 117 -3.71 13.56 -27.44
CA MET A 117 -4.98 14.13 -27.94
C MET A 117 -4.84 15.49 -28.65
N GLN A 118 -3.72 15.75 -29.33
CA GLN A 118 -3.61 16.83 -30.32
C GLN A 118 -2.68 16.46 -31.49
N VAL A 119 -3.16 15.63 -32.42
CA VAL A 119 -2.64 15.67 -33.80
C VAL A 119 -3.76 15.38 -34.80
N GLY A 120 -4.08 16.36 -35.65
CA GLY A 120 -4.61 16.09 -36.99
C GLY A 120 -6.06 16.47 -37.29
N LEU A 121 -6.39 17.76 -37.29
CA LEU A 121 -7.35 18.31 -38.25
C LEU A 121 -6.74 19.58 -38.85
N THR A 122 -6.96 19.79 -40.16
CA THR A 122 -6.28 20.69 -41.13
C THR A 122 -5.02 20.02 -41.70
N GLU A 123 -4.88 19.67 -42.99
CA GLU A 123 -5.27 20.28 -44.27
C GLU A 123 -5.48 19.13 -45.31
N GLY A 124 -6.15 19.23 -46.46
CA GLY A 124 -6.62 20.36 -47.24
C GLY A 124 -7.46 19.89 -48.44
N LEU A 125 -8.12 20.87 -49.06
CA LEU A 125 -8.85 20.79 -50.33
C LEU A 125 -7.90 20.47 -51.49
N PHE A 126 -8.25 19.49 -52.33
CA PHE A 126 -8.19 19.53 -53.79
C PHE A 126 -9.21 18.54 -54.36
#